data_AF-A0A2M9CNE5-F1
#
_entry.id   AF-A0A2M9CNE5-F1
#
_cell.length_a   1.000
_cell.length_b   1.000
_cell.length_c   1.000
_cell.angle_alpha   90.00
_cell.angle_beta   90.00
_cell.angle_gamma   90.00
#
_symmetry.space_group_name_H-M   'P 1'
#
loop_
_entity.id
_entity.type
_entity.pdbx_description
1 polymer ?
#
loop_
_entity_poly.entity_id
_entity_poly.type
_entity_poly.pdbx_seq_one_letter_code
_entity_poly.pdbx_strand_id
1 'polypeptide(L)'
;MGVEAREGWAKLNLGLQPEAIDRAGRLDLTAEHIFTAFAVTKRLGREINSLIARELTKSEWASIIVDDFSAQTAKPRNSANWRRSLVGYARQIYRDVDVAESDLELSARGLGVWTRSSWLD
;
A
#
# COMPACT_ATOMS: atom_id res chain seq x y z
N MET A 1 -23.66 -6.18 -10.00
CA MET A 1 -23.36 -4.92 -9.30
C MET A 1 -24.67 -4.35 -8.75
N GLY A 2 -24.74 -3.97 -7.47
CA GLY A 2 -25.96 -3.39 -6.88
C GLY A 2 -26.25 -1.97 -7.38
N VAL A 3 -27.47 -1.46 -7.16
CA VAL A 3 -27.94 -0.16 -7.66
C VAL A 3 -27.01 0.99 -7.24
N GLU A 4 -26.67 1.10 -5.96
CA GLU A 4 -25.78 2.14 -5.42
C GLU A 4 -24.38 2.13 -6.07
N ALA A 5 -23.82 0.95 -6.32
CA ALA A 5 -22.52 0.81 -6.94
C ALA A 5 -22.54 1.25 -8.42
N ARG A 6 -23.66 1.02 -9.12
CA ARG A 6 -23.85 1.50 -10.51
C ARG A 6 -24.01 3.01 -10.57
N GLU A 7 -24.72 3.60 -9.61
CA GLU A 7 -24.84 5.06 -9.49
C GLU A 7 -23.50 5.71 -9.17
N GLY A 8 -22.74 5.13 -8.23
CA GLY A 8 -21.38 5.58 -7.91
C GLY A 8 -20.44 5.48 -9.11
N TRP A 9 -20.52 4.40 -9.87
CA TRP A 9 -19.78 4.23 -11.12
C TRP A 9 -20.13 5.33 -12.13
N ALA A 10 -21.42 5.53 -12.41
CA ALA A 10 -21.87 6.54 -13.37
C ALA A 10 -21.43 7.95 -12.97
N LYS A 11 -21.46 8.28 -11.66
CA LYS A 11 -20.97 9.56 -11.15
C LYS A 11 -19.48 9.80 -11.44
N LEU A 12 -18.66 8.75 -11.39
CA LEU A 12 -17.21 8.84 -11.66
C LEU A 12 -16.88 8.80 -13.16
N ASN A 13 -17.78 8.26 -13.99
CA ASN A 13 -17.55 8.00 -15.41
C ASN A 13 -18.48 8.82 -16.32
N LEU A 14 -18.77 10.07 -15.94
CA LEU A 14 -19.54 11.03 -16.75
C LEU A 14 -20.92 10.52 -17.19
N GLY A 15 -21.58 9.74 -16.34
CA GLY A 15 -22.89 9.15 -16.60
C GLY A 15 -22.86 7.81 -17.35
N LEU A 16 -21.68 7.35 -17.77
CA LEU A 16 -21.53 6.06 -18.43
C LEU A 16 -21.80 4.91 -17.45
N GLN A 17 -22.52 3.91 -17.92
CA GLN A 17 -22.76 2.68 -17.17
C GLN A 17 -21.56 1.74 -17.29
N PRO A 18 -21.34 0.81 -16.33
CA PRO A 18 -20.24 -0.16 -16.41
C PRO A 18 -20.19 -0.94 -17.72
N GLU A 19 -21.35 -1.23 -18.33
CA GLU A 19 -21.46 -1.98 -19.58
C GLU A 19 -20.93 -1.19 -20.79
N ALA A 20 -20.82 0.13 -20.70
CA ALA A 20 -20.30 0.96 -21.79
C ALA A 20 -18.80 0.71 -22.07
N ILE A 21 -18.11 0.00 -21.18
CA ILE A 21 -16.70 -0.40 -21.34
C ILE A 21 -16.54 -1.49 -22.42
N ASP A 22 -17.56 -2.32 -22.67
CA ASP A 22 -17.51 -3.32 -23.73
C ASP A 22 -18.31 -2.83 -24.94
N ARG A 23 -17.60 -2.60 -26.04
CA ARG A 23 -18.19 -2.31 -27.34
C ARG A 23 -17.83 -3.42 -28.31
N ALA A 24 -18.79 -4.34 -28.50
CA ALA A 24 -18.71 -5.45 -29.45
C ALA A 24 -17.49 -6.38 -29.21
N GLY A 25 -17.24 -6.75 -27.95
CA GLY A 25 -16.14 -7.64 -27.57
C GLY A 25 -14.79 -6.94 -27.51
N ARG A 26 -14.77 -5.60 -27.51
CA ARG A 26 -13.56 -4.79 -27.35
C ARG A 26 -13.73 -3.81 -26.22
N LEU A 27 -12.66 -3.64 -25.44
CA LEU A 27 -12.61 -2.66 -24.36
C LEU A 27 -12.54 -1.24 -24.95
N ASP A 28 -13.57 -0.45 -24.71
CA ASP A 28 -13.65 0.98 -25.01
C ASP A 28 -13.47 1.77 -23.70
N LEU A 29 -12.21 2.05 -23.37
CA LEU A 29 -11.82 2.68 -22.09
C LEU A 29 -11.57 4.17 -22.28
N THR A 30 -12.26 5.00 -21.50
CA THR A 30 -11.91 6.41 -21.31
C THR A 30 -10.93 6.56 -20.14
N ALA A 31 -10.35 7.76 -19.99
CA ALA A 31 -9.46 8.07 -18.87
C ALA A 31 -10.19 7.95 -17.51
N GLU A 32 -11.47 8.28 -17.46
CA GLU A 32 -12.31 8.18 -16.27
C GLU A 32 -12.46 6.74 -15.80
N HIS A 33 -12.61 5.78 -16.72
CA HIS A 33 -12.64 4.35 -16.37
C HIS A 33 -11.34 3.92 -15.70
N ILE A 34 -10.20 4.41 -16.22
CA ILE A 34 -8.87 4.12 -15.68
C ILE A 34 -8.72 4.74 -14.28
N PHE A 35 -9.09 6.01 -14.10
CA PHE A 35 -9.04 6.66 -12.78
C PHE A 35 -9.98 6.02 -11.77
N THR A 36 -11.18 5.61 -12.19
CA THR A 36 -12.13 4.88 -11.37
C THR A 36 -11.52 3.56 -10.89
N ALA A 37 -10.92 2.78 -11.80
CA ALA A 37 -10.24 1.54 -11.46
C ALA A 37 -9.11 1.78 -10.44
N PHE A 38 -8.27 2.79 -10.65
CA PHE A 38 -7.22 3.15 -9.68
C PHE A 38 -7.79 3.56 -8.32
N ALA A 39 -8.85 4.37 -8.30
CA ALA A 39 -9.48 4.82 -7.07
C ALA A 39 -10.05 3.65 -6.26
N VAL A 40 -10.75 2.73 -6.93
CA VAL A 40 -11.33 1.52 -6.32
C VAL A 40 -10.23 0.63 -5.76
N THR A 41 -9.22 0.26 -6.56
CA THR A 41 -8.11 -0.60 -6.12
C THR A 41 -7.35 0.04 -4.95
N LYS A 42 -7.06 1.34 -5.02
CA LYS A 42 -6.36 2.06 -3.95
C LYS A 42 -7.20 2.12 -2.67
N ARG A 43 -8.52 2.25 -2.76
CA ARG A 43 -9.41 2.26 -1.59
C ARG A 43 -9.49 0.87 -0.96
N LEU A 44 -9.72 -0.18 -1.76
CA LEU A 44 -9.77 -1.56 -1.29
C LEU A 44 -8.47 -1.96 -0.60
N GLY A 45 -7.30 -1.60 -1.18
CA GLY A 45 -6.02 -1.84 -0.53
C GLY A 45 -5.89 -1.20 0.85
N ARG A 46 -6.34 0.07 1.01
CA ARG A 46 -6.35 0.73 2.33
C ARG A 46 -7.29 0.06 3.32
N GLU A 47 -8.45 -0.38 2.85
CA GLU A 47 -9.46 -1.03 3.69
C GLU A 47 -9.00 -2.41 4.17
N ILE A 48 -8.45 -3.23 3.27
CA ILE A 48 -7.83 -4.51 3.61
C ILE A 48 -6.70 -4.30 4.62
N ASN A 49 -5.79 -3.35 4.37
CA ASN A 49 -4.71 -3.06 5.32
C ASN A 49 -5.26 -2.62 6.68
N SER A 50 -6.33 -1.82 6.72
CA SER A 50 -6.96 -1.40 7.97
C SER A 50 -7.65 -2.54 8.72
N LEU A 51 -8.22 -3.52 8.02
CA LEU A 51 -8.83 -4.70 8.63
C LEU A 51 -7.76 -5.64 9.18
N ILE A 52 -6.73 -5.94 8.39
CA ILE A 52 -5.59 -6.76 8.82
C ILE A 52 -4.86 -6.08 9.98
N ALA A 53 -4.82 -4.74 10.02
CA ALA A 53 -4.24 -3.97 11.13
C ALA A 53 -4.90 -4.21 12.48
N ARG A 54 -6.10 -4.77 12.52
CA ARG A 54 -6.79 -5.13 13.76
C ARG A 54 -6.38 -6.51 14.28
N GLU A 55 -5.92 -7.38 13.39
CA GLU A 55 -5.62 -8.78 13.70
C GLU A 55 -4.13 -9.04 13.92
N LEU A 56 -3.26 -8.26 13.27
CA LEU A 56 -1.81 -8.38 13.45
C LEU A 56 -1.29 -7.41 14.51
N THR A 57 -0.34 -7.88 15.28
CA THR A 57 0.44 -7.05 16.21
C THR A 57 1.31 -6.04 15.46
N LYS A 58 1.73 -4.97 16.15
CA LYS A 58 2.64 -3.96 15.59
C LYS A 58 3.97 -4.57 15.12
N SER A 59 4.46 -5.60 15.80
CA SER A 59 5.70 -6.31 15.45
C SER A 59 5.56 -7.11 14.15
N GLU A 60 4.41 -7.74 13.91
CA GLU A 60 4.15 -8.46 12.65
C GLU A 60 4.07 -7.49 11.48
N TRP A 61 3.39 -6.36 11.67
CA TRP A 61 3.38 -5.29 10.68
C TRP A 61 4.75 -4.70 10.42
N ALA A 62 5.56 -4.47 11.45
CA ALA A 62 6.92 -4.00 11.27
C ALA A 62 7.74 -4.96 10.39
N SER A 63 7.54 -6.28 10.55
CA SER A 63 8.19 -7.28 9.71
C SER A 63 7.72 -7.21 8.25
N ILE A 64 6.41 -7.09 8.02
CA ILE A 64 5.83 -6.93 6.67
C ILE A 64 6.38 -5.67 5.99
N ILE A 65 6.37 -4.52 6.69
CA ILE A 65 6.83 -3.24 6.15
C ILE A 65 8.32 -3.30 5.76
N VAL A 66 9.14 -3.91 6.61
CA VAL A 66 10.57 -4.04 6.37
C VAL A 66 10.86 -4.94 5.18
N ASP A 67 10.21 -6.10 5.10
CA ASP A 67 10.36 -7.05 3.99
C ASP A 67 9.96 -6.40 2.65
N ASP A 68 8.79 -5.77 2.64
CA ASP A 68 8.25 -5.06 1.47
C ASP A 68 9.16 -3.92 1.00
N PHE A 69 9.62 -3.07 1.93
CA PHE A 69 10.57 -2.00 1.60
C PHE A 69 11.90 -2.57 1.08
N SER A 70 12.42 -3.64 1.71
CA SER A 70 13.67 -4.26 1.29
C SER A 70 13.58 -4.89 -0.09
N ALA A 71 12.41 -5.40 -0.49
CA ALA A 71 12.19 -5.95 -1.84
C ALA A 71 12.16 -4.86 -2.92
N GLN A 72 11.74 -3.64 -2.57
CA GLN A 72 11.54 -2.54 -3.52
C GLN A 72 12.72 -1.56 -3.62
N THR A 73 13.68 -1.62 -2.70
CA THR A 73 14.78 -0.63 -2.65
C THR A 73 16.12 -1.20 -3.10
N ALA A 74 16.87 -0.41 -3.86
CA ALA A 74 18.28 -0.67 -4.17
C ALA A 74 19.25 0.05 -3.20
N LYS A 75 18.73 0.73 -2.17
CA LYS A 75 19.55 1.50 -1.24
C LYS A 75 20.47 0.56 -0.44
N PRO A 76 21.74 0.93 -0.18
CA PRO A 76 22.64 0.11 0.62
C PRO A 76 22.10 -0.12 2.03
N ARG A 77 21.99 -1.38 2.44
CA ARG A 77 21.67 -1.80 3.82
C ARG A 77 22.68 -1.21 4.81
N ASN A 78 22.32 -1.15 6.09
CA ASN A 78 23.17 -0.57 7.15
C ASN A 78 23.60 0.89 6.89
N SER A 79 22.79 1.66 6.18
CA SER A 79 23.06 3.07 5.92
C SER A 79 21.98 3.98 6.49
N ALA A 80 22.36 5.18 6.91
CA ALA A 80 21.43 6.20 7.37
C ALA A 80 20.39 6.59 6.29
N ASN A 81 20.72 6.45 5.00
CA ASN A 81 19.79 6.68 3.90
C ASN A 81 18.72 5.58 3.84
N TRP A 82 19.13 4.31 3.99
CA TRP A 82 18.21 3.18 4.01
C TRP A 82 17.23 3.29 5.18
N ARG A 83 17.74 3.53 6.40
CA ARG A 83 16.91 3.75 7.60
C ARG A 83 15.87 4.85 7.38
N ARG A 84 16.31 6.06 6.99
CA ARG A 84 15.40 7.20 6.78
C ARG A 84 14.34 6.89 5.72
N SER A 85 14.73 6.16 4.67
CA SER A 85 13.81 5.77 3.60
C SER A 85 12.79 4.75 4.05
N LEU A 86 13.17 3.74 4.85
CA LEU A 86 12.25 2.79 5.48
C LEU A 86 11.22 3.52 6.36
N VAL A 87 11.68 4.42 7.23
CA VAL A 87 10.78 5.19 8.12
C VAL A 87 9.81 6.04 7.30
N GLY A 88 10.30 6.71 6.25
CA GLY A 88 9.45 7.47 5.33
C GLY A 88 8.44 6.59 4.61
N TYR A 89 8.87 5.42 4.14
CA TYR A 89 8.03 4.44 3.46
C TYR A 89 6.90 3.94 4.35
N ALA A 90 7.22 3.54 5.59
CA ALA A 90 6.24 3.13 6.60
C ALA A 90 5.18 4.21 6.82
N ARG A 91 5.60 5.47 6.99
CA ARG A 91 4.69 6.61 7.22
C ARG A 91 3.82 6.97 6.02
N GLN A 92 4.27 6.67 4.80
CA GLN A 92 3.56 7.03 3.57
C GLN A 92 2.60 5.92 3.11
N ILE A 93 3.04 4.66 3.17
CA ILE A 93 2.30 3.51 2.62
C ILE A 93 1.48 2.82 3.72
N TYR A 94 2.02 2.73 4.93
CA TYR A 94 1.44 2.01 6.06
C TYR A 94 1.02 2.96 7.20
N ARG A 95 0.67 4.21 6.87
CA ARG A 95 0.30 5.27 7.84
C ARG A 95 -0.68 4.78 8.90
N ASP A 96 -1.73 4.09 8.48
CA ASP A 96 -2.86 3.73 9.35
C ASP A 96 -2.50 2.61 10.34
N VAL A 97 -1.38 1.93 10.11
CA VAL A 97 -0.87 0.88 11.00
C VAL A 97 -0.13 1.48 12.19
N ASP A 98 0.40 2.71 12.10
CA ASP A 98 1.07 3.43 13.20
C ASP A 98 2.13 2.58 13.94
N VAL A 99 3.12 2.06 13.18
CA VAL A 99 4.23 1.26 13.71
C VAL A 99 5.33 2.17 14.23
N ALA A 100 5.83 1.90 15.44
CA ALA A 100 6.91 2.67 16.03
C ALA A 100 8.22 2.47 15.27
N GLU A 101 9.05 3.51 15.25
CA GLU A 101 10.39 3.46 14.66
C GLU A 101 11.17 2.28 15.32
N SER A 102 11.17 2.12 16.65
CA SER A 102 11.83 0.98 17.33
C SER A 102 11.43 -0.42 16.83
N ASP A 103 10.17 -0.63 16.44
CA ASP A 103 9.69 -1.93 15.95
C ASP A 103 10.24 -2.25 14.56
N LEU A 104 10.38 -1.21 13.71
CA LEU A 104 11.02 -1.32 12.40
C LEU A 104 12.50 -1.68 12.55
N GLU A 105 13.19 -1.13 13.54
CA GLU A 105 14.59 -1.47 13.84
C GLU A 105 14.76 -2.93 14.27
N LEU A 106 13.93 -3.37 15.21
CA LEU A 106 13.93 -4.76 15.69
C LEU A 106 13.64 -5.72 14.54
N SER A 107 12.64 -5.41 13.72
CA SER A 107 12.26 -6.25 12.56
C SER A 107 13.34 -6.26 11.48
N ALA A 108 13.97 -5.12 11.18
CA ALA A 108 15.08 -5.04 10.23
C ALA A 108 16.28 -5.88 10.68
N ARG A 109 16.54 -5.96 11.98
CA ARG A 109 17.55 -6.87 12.53
C ARG A 109 17.12 -8.32 12.48
N GLY A 110 15.88 -8.63 12.87
CA GLY A 110 15.32 -9.98 12.81
C GLY A 110 15.32 -10.57 11.40
N LEU A 111 15.11 -9.74 10.38
CA LEU A 111 15.14 -10.12 8.96
C LEU A 111 16.55 -10.09 8.34
N GLY A 112 17.59 -9.70 9.09
CA GLY A 112 18.97 -9.67 8.60
C GLY A 112 19.25 -8.59 7.54
N VAL A 113 18.32 -7.66 7.33
CA VAL A 113 18.50 -6.51 6.42
C VAL A 113 19.19 -5.32 7.09
N TRP A 114 19.30 -5.37 8.41
CA TRP A 114 20.11 -4.50 9.24
C TRP A 114 20.93 -5.35 10.22
N THR A 115 22.25 -5.18 10.25
CA THR A 115 23.15 -6.01 11.06
C THR A 115 23.88 -5.23 12.15
N ARG A 116 23.79 -3.90 12.15
CA ARG A 116 24.33 -3.09 13.25
C ARG A 116 23.47 -3.25 14.51
N SER A 117 24.08 -3.09 15.68
CA SER A 117 23.40 -3.23 16.97
C SER A 117 22.31 -2.19 17.17
N SER A 118 22.51 -0.97 16.65
CA SER A 118 21.50 0.07 16.62
C SER A 118 21.44 0.83 15.29
N TRP A 119 20.42 1.66 15.13
CA TRP A 119 20.30 2.66 14.06
C TRP A 119 21.23 3.85 14.15
N LEU A 120 21.85 4.07 15.31
CA LEU A 120 22.75 5.20 15.59
C LEU A 120 24.23 4.81 15.52
N ASP A 121 24.52 3.51 15.47
CA ASP A 121 25.86 2.96 15.21
C ASP A 121 26.21 3.07 13.72
#